data_AF-A0A7Y4IET7-F1
#
_entry.id   AF-A0A7Y4IET7-F1
#
_cell.length_a   1.000
_cell.length_b   1.000
_cell.length_c   1.000
_cell.angle_alpha   90.00
_cell.angle_beta   90.00
_cell.angle_gamma   90.00
#
_symmetry.space_group_name_H-M   'P 1'
#
loop_
_entity.id
_entity.type
_entity.pdbx_description
1 polymer ?
#
loop_
_entity_poly.entity_id
_entity_poly.type
_entity_poly.pdbx_seq_one_letter_code
_entity_poly.pdbx_strand_id
1 'polypeptide(L)'
;MKVRSLIASTLSAAVLSACADSSAPPPPKLDAEAPYTDLPARRVPVSGVVFDPEAMFYTFVMWPPDPEDPDAGPPLPALLYGMPTVMRASVWGAQVSMVGPTGEVVDTSGPAMPPWGNFQTEGIPSDPTVPYLMRAEPAPGLSVGAADMFPEEEGHAPIPAGPYYATTSLRPIAATGTQCLIQSPAIVGEAGALGALAQVISEETGTSVSPASLADASSGRSVALLWVYSPSPVLDAFLFPSGDIAAETTAGTLYAIDWAPPGSFPGQTEMGYFAIPAGMSSLGYYALVVQPGAPSALTVSFVDTLEDEEEGRPWEVPPFFVEGLPPGVSFTRLFAMEASPPEEENPYEEPAPPPDFGFLCYPEG
;
A
#
# COMPACT_ATOMS: atom_id res chain seq x y z
N MET A 1 -62.25 -44.41 -18.49
CA MET A 1 -61.28 -43.96 -17.46
C MET A 1 -61.10 -45.08 -16.43
N LYS A 2 -59.87 -45.33 -15.92
CA LYS A 2 -59.46 -46.43 -14.98
C LYS A 2 -58.62 -47.61 -15.54
N VAL A 3 -57.75 -47.43 -16.52
CA VAL A 3 -56.71 -48.46 -16.84
C VAL A 3 -55.29 -47.89 -17.02
N ARG A 4 -55.14 -46.57 -17.23
CA ARG A 4 -53.81 -45.94 -17.38
C ARG A 4 -53.11 -45.53 -16.07
N SER A 5 -53.80 -45.60 -14.92
CA SER A 5 -53.26 -45.16 -13.62
C SER A 5 -52.63 -46.28 -12.77
N LEU A 6 -52.84 -47.55 -13.12
CA LEU A 6 -52.36 -48.71 -12.34
C LEU A 6 -51.01 -49.26 -12.86
N ILE A 7 -50.65 -48.96 -14.11
CA ILE A 7 -49.36 -49.36 -14.71
C ILE A 7 -48.25 -48.37 -14.30
N ALA A 8 -48.60 -47.09 -14.11
CA ALA A 8 -47.65 -46.05 -13.68
C ALA A 8 -47.25 -46.17 -12.19
N SER A 9 -48.08 -46.80 -11.35
CA SER A 9 -47.82 -46.98 -9.91
C SER A 9 -47.08 -48.29 -9.58
N THR A 10 -47.03 -49.25 -10.50
CA THR A 10 -46.27 -50.50 -10.34
C THR A 10 -44.88 -50.43 -10.98
N LEU A 11 -44.65 -49.59 -12.00
CA LEU A 11 -43.30 -49.32 -12.49
C LEU A 11 -42.48 -48.41 -11.54
N SER A 12 -43.10 -47.46 -10.83
CA SER A 12 -42.38 -46.57 -9.91
C SER A 12 -42.02 -47.21 -8.55
N ALA A 13 -42.60 -48.36 -8.21
CA ALA A 13 -42.26 -49.12 -7.00
C ALA A 13 -41.13 -50.16 -7.22
N ALA A 14 -40.75 -50.42 -8.48
CA ALA A 14 -39.66 -51.33 -8.82
C ALA A 14 -38.28 -50.63 -8.99
N VAL A 15 -38.24 -49.30 -8.94
CA VAL A 15 -36.99 -48.51 -9.03
C VAL A 15 -36.46 -48.10 -7.64
N LEU A 16 -37.21 -48.34 -6.57
CA LEU A 16 -36.83 -48.01 -5.18
C LEU A 16 -36.41 -49.22 -4.33
N SER A 17 -36.32 -50.43 -4.92
CA SER A 17 -35.90 -51.66 -4.23
C SER A 17 -34.55 -52.22 -4.69
N ALA A 18 -33.78 -51.47 -5.49
CA ALA A 18 -32.42 -51.84 -5.91
C ALA A 18 -31.31 -51.24 -5.02
N CYS A 19 -31.60 -50.98 -3.74
CA CYS A 19 -30.60 -50.65 -2.72
C CYS A 19 -30.30 -51.86 -1.81
N ALA A 20 -30.24 -53.06 -2.37
CA ALA A 20 -29.73 -54.24 -1.69
C ALA A 20 -28.59 -54.85 -2.53
N ASP A 21 -27.41 -54.91 -1.91
CA ASP A 21 -26.12 -55.34 -2.43
C ASP A 21 -25.47 -54.43 -3.48
N SER A 22 -25.14 -53.20 -3.06
CA SER A 22 -23.93 -52.56 -3.58
C SER A 22 -22.73 -53.22 -2.90
N SER A 23 -22.28 -54.34 -3.44
CA SER A 23 -20.89 -54.72 -3.26
C SER A 23 -20.07 -53.53 -3.75
N ALA A 24 -19.39 -52.84 -2.84
CA ALA A 24 -18.48 -51.75 -3.21
C ALA A 24 -17.64 -52.23 -4.40
N PRO A 25 -17.48 -51.44 -5.47
CA PRO A 25 -16.56 -51.81 -6.53
C PRO A 25 -15.22 -52.17 -5.86
N PRO A 26 -14.56 -53.27 -6.27
CA PRO A 26 -13.27 -53.63 -5.71
C PRO A 26 -12.41 -52.37 -5.76
N PRO A 27 -11.70 -52.02 -4.66
CA PRO A 27 -10.87 -50.83 -4.66
C PRO A 27 -10.01 -50.88 -5.92
N PRO A 28 -9.86 -49.76 -6.64
CA PRO A 28 -9.02 -49.73 -7.82
C PRO A 28 -7.69 -50.37 -7.42
N LYS A 29 -7.20 -51.31 -8.23
CA LYS A 29 -5.85 -51.83 -8.04
C LYS A 29 -4.96 -50.59 -7.96
N LEU A 30 -4.35 -50.38 -6.81
CA LEU A 30 -3.21 -49.47 -6.66
C LEU A 30 -2.10 -50.12 -7.47
N ASP A 31 -2.19 -50.04 -8.80
CA ASP A 31 -1.01 -50.13 -9.63
C ASP A 31 -0.13 -48.99 -9.13
N ALA A 32 0.97 -49.35 -8.48
CA ALA A 32 1.77 -48.51 -7.59
C ALA A 32 2.53 -47.39 -8.32
N GLU A 33 2.07 -46.94 -9.49
CA GLU A 33 2.69 -45.92 -10.32
C GLU A 33 1.63 -45.10 -11.07
N ALA A 34 0.54 -44.70 -10.42
CA ALA A 34 -0.05 -43.43 -10.82
C ALA A 34 1.05 -42.38 -10.58
N PRO A 35 1.58 -41.69 -11.60
CA PRO A 35 2.60 -40.68 -11.38
C PRO A 35 1.96 -39.63 -10.47
N TYR A 36 2.43 -39.57 -9.22
CA TYR A 36 2.23 -38.40 -8.38
C TYR A 36 2.99 -37.27 -9.06
N THR A 37 2.36 -36.61 -10.04
CA THR A 37 2.77 -35.28 -10.44
C THR A 37 2.33 -34.34 -9.34
N ASP A 38 3.29 -33.65 -8.75
CA ASP A 38 2.99 -32.57 -7.82
C ASP A 38 1.96 -31.63 -8.46
N LEU A 39 0.88 -31.35 -7.71
CA LEU A 39 -0.06 -30.33 -8.13
C LEU A 39 0.73 -29.01 -8.26
N PRO A 40 0.43 -28.18 -9.28
CA PRO A 40 1.09 -26.89 -9.39
C PRO A 40 0.94 -26.12 -8.07
N ALA A 41 2.02 -25.46 -7.65
CA ALA A 41 2.02 -24.68 -6.42
C ALA A 41 0.82 -23.73 -6.41
N ARG A 42 0.08 -23.72 -5.31
CA ARG A 42 -1.07 -22.86 -5.14
C ARG A 42 -0.63 -21.41 -5.31
N ARG A 43 -1.31 -20.67 -6.20
CA ARG A 43 -1.13 -19.22 -6.35
C ARG A 43 -2.21 -18.48 -5.56
N VAL A 44 -1.81 -17.38 -4.93
CA VAL A 44 -2.65 -16.50 -4.12
C VAL A 44 -2.77 -15.16 -4.83
N PRO A 45 -3.94 -14.82 -5.39
CA PRO A 45 -4.17 -13.53 -6.02
C PRO A 45 -3.93 -12.39 -5.03
N VAL A 46 -3.27 -11.35 -5.51
CA VAL A 46 -3.03 -10.11 -4.75
C VAL A 46 -3.82 -9.00 -5.40
N SER A 47 -4.64 -8.30 -4.63
CA SER A 47 -5.46 -7.20 -5.11
C SER A 47 -5.54 -6.04 -4.14
N GLY A 48 -5.89 -4.88 -4.67
CA GLY A 48 -5.94 -3.67 -3.87
C GLY A 48 -6.08 -2.42 -4.72
N VAL A 49 -5.60 -1.30 -4.20
CA VAL A 49 -5.70 0.03 -4.81
C VAL A 49 -4.31 0.63 -5.00
N VAL A 50 -3.97 1.01 -6.23
CA VAL A 50 -2.80 1.84 -6.52
C VAL A 50 -3.17 3.29 -6.32
N PHE A 51 -2.41 4.02 -5.51
CA PHE A 51 -2.68 5.42 -5.21
C PHE A 51 -1.40 6.24 -5.13
N ASP A 52 -1.55 7.55 -5.29
CA ASP A 52 -0.52 8.52 -4.99
C ASP A 52 -0.75 9.09 -3.58
N PRO A 53 0.11 8.76 -2.59
CA PRO A 53 -0.05 9.27 -1.23
C PRO A 53 0.06 10.80 -1.15
N GLU A 54 0.82 11.41 -2.05
CA GLU A 54 1.04 12.85 -2.08
C GLU A 54 -0.17 13.58 -2.67
N ALA A 55 -0.77 13.01 -3.72
CA ALA A 55 -2.04 13.49 -4.27
C ALA A 55 -3.21 13.30 -3.29
N MET A 56 -3.18 12.26 -2.46
CA MET A 56 -4.19 12.04 -1.43
C MET A 56 -4.13 13.09 -0.34
N PHE A 57 -2.93 13.39 0.17
CA PHE A 57 -2.75 14.49 1.11
C PHE A 57 -3.13 15.84 0.48
N TYR A 58 -2.66 16.12 -0.74
CA TYR A 58 -3.02 17.33 -1.47
C TYR A 58 -4.53 17.47 -1.62
N THR A 59 -5.22 16.38 -1.97
CA THR A 59 -6.68 16.34 -2.08
C THR A 59 -7.35 16.69 -0.75
N PHE A 60 -6.84 16.15 0.35
CA PHE A 60 -7.39 16.36 1.68
C PHE A 60 -7.24 17.82 2.13
N VAL A 61 -6.05 18.41 1.99
CA VAL A 61 -5.79 19.79 2.46
C VAL A 61 -6.34 20.86 1.52
N MET A 62 -6.50 20.54 0.23
CA MET A 62 -7.09 21.44 -0.77
C MET A 62 -8.58 21.13 -1.02
N TRP A 63 -9.24 20.39 -0.13
CA TRP A 63 -10.66 20.08 -0.28
C TRP A 63 -11.48 21.38 -0.26
N PRO A 64 -12.35 21.62 -1.25
CA PRO A 64 -13.16 22.84 -1.25
C PRO A 64 -14.14 22.84 -0.06
N PRO A 65 -14.38 23.99 0.57
CA PRO A 65 -15.42 24.11 1.58
C PRO A 65 -16.79 23.81 0.98
N ASP A 66 -17.63 23.09 1.70
CA ASP A 66 -19.00 22.80 1.26
C ASP A 66 -19.86 24.08 1.31
N PRO A 67 -20.48 24.51 0.21
CA PRO A 67 -21.36 25.69 0.21
C PRO A 67 -22.60 25.53 1.11
N GLU A 68 -23.08 24.30 1.33
CA GLU A 68 -24.25 24.00 2.17
C GLU A 68 -23.91 23.87 3.66
N ASP A 69 -22.67 23.46 3.96
CA ASP A 69 -22.12 23.37 5.31
C ASP A 69 -20.66 23.87 5.35
N PRO A 70 -20.41 25.18 5.43
CA PRO A 70 -19.05 25.73 5.39
C PRO A 70 -18.14 25.28 6.54
N ASP A 71 -18.73 24.75 7.62
CA ASP A 71 -18.01 24.21 8.77
C ASP A 71 -17.69 22.71 8.58
N ALA A 72 -18.23 22.06 7.54
CA ALA A 72 -17.88 20.70 7.17
C ALA A 72 -16.40 20.68 6.73
N GLY A 73 -15.59 20.00 7.53
CA GLY A 73 -14.19 19.73 7.19
C GLY A 73 -14.05 18.80 5.97
N PRO A 74 -12.83 18.63 5.46
CA PRO A 74 -12.54 17.68 4.39
C PRO A 74 -12.96 16.24 4.76
N PRO A 75 -13.39 15.41 3.79
CA PRO A 75 -13.55 13.98 4.00
C PRO A 75 -12.25 13.37 4.50
N LEU A 76 -12.33 12.47 5.48
CA LEU A 76 -11.16 11.84 6.06
C LEU A 76 -10.33 11.09 4.98
N PRO A 77 -8.98 11.17 5.00
CA PRO A 77 -8.13 10.43 4.09
C PRO A 77 -8.08 8.97 4.52
N ALA A 78 -8.76 8.10 3.75
CA ALA A 78 -8.77 6.67 4.01
C ALA A 78 -8.77 5.84 2.72
N LEU A 79 -8.01 4.75 2.72
CA LEU A 79 -7.92 3.74 1.66
C LEU A 79 -9.10 2.76 1.74
N LEU A 80 -10.30 3.31 1.81
CA LEU A 80 -11.55 2.55 1.83
C LEU A 80 -12.32 2.81 0.54
N TYR A 81 -12.95 1.75 0.03
CA TYR A 81 -13.89 1.87 -1.07
C TYR A 81 -15.00 2.88 -0.72
N GLY A 82 -15.29 3.80 -1.64
CA GLY A 82 -16.28 4.85 -1.42
C GLY A 82 -15.71 6.20 -1.00
N MET A 83 -14.43 6.27 -0.58
CA MET A 83 -13.87 7.52 -0.06
C MET A 83 -13.48 8.51 -1.18
N PRO A 84 -13.98 9.77 -1.17
CA PRO A 84 -13.66 10.73 -2.22
C PRO A 84 -12.17 11.04 -2.36
N THR A 85 -11.45 11.07 -1.22
CA THR A 85 -10.01 11.31 -1.16
C THR A 85 -9.21 10.23 -1.90
N VAL A 86 -9.58 8.95 -1.76
CA VAL A 86 -8.90 7.87 -2.48
C VAL A 86 -9.29 7.85 -3.96
N MET A 87 -10.52 8.23 -4.34
CA MET A 87 -10.90 8.32 -5.76
C MET A 87 -9.99 9.31 -6.50
N ARG A 88 -9.82 10.51 -5.95
CA ARG A 88 -8.95 11.54 -6.54
C ARG A 88 -7.48 11.13 -6.54
N ALA A 89 -7.01 10.48 -5.49
CA ALA A 89 -5.61 10.05 -5.40
C ALA A 89 -5.30 8.75 -6.15
N SER A 90 -6.32 8.03 -6.62
CA SER A 90 -6.13 6.75 -7.27
C SER A 90 -5.42 6.91 -8.61
N VAL A 91 -4.56 5.94 -8.92
CA VAL A 91 -3.77 5.95 -10.15
C VAL A 91 -4.32 4.93 -11.11
N TRP A 92 -4.98 5.41 -12.17
CA TRP A 92 -5.56 4.58 -13.21
C TRP A 92 -4.50 4.23 -14.23
N GLY A 93 -4.58 3.04 -14.82
CA GLY A 93 -3.65 2.57 -15.86
C GLY A 93 -2.31 2.03 -15.34
N ALA A 94 -1.90 2.33 -14.11
CA ALA A 94 -0.67 1.77 -13.52
C ALA A 94 -0.72 0.23 -13.43
N GLN A 95 0.44 -0.43 -13.48
CA GLN A 95 0.55 -1.88 -13.26
C GLN A 95 1.28 -2.15 -11.95
N VAL A 96 0.94 -3.24 -11.28
CA VAL A 96 1.60 -3.68 -10.04
C VAL A 96 2.33 -4.98 -10.31
N SER A 97 3.65 -4.92 -10.19
CA SER A 97 4.54 -6.06 -10.30
C SER A 97 4.87 -6.60 -8.90
N MET A 98 4.69 -7.91 -8.71
CA MET A 98 5.10 -8.63 -7.50
C MET A 98 6.56 -9.02 -7.63
N VAL A 99 7.41 -8.50 -6.74
CA VAL A 99 8.85 -8.70 -6.77
C VAL A 99 9.25 -9.66 -5.66
N GLY A 100 9.88 -10.77 -6.03
CA GLY A 100 10.40 -11.77 -5.10
C GLY A 100 11.68 -11.31 -4.39
N PRO A 101 12.18 -12.12 -3.44
CA PRO A 101 13.34 -11.76 -2.62
C PRO A 101 14.65 -11.67 -3.42
N THR A 102 14.72 -12.26 -4.63
CA THR A 102 15.91 -12.14 -5.49
C THR A 102 15.80 -10.97 -6.49
N GLY A 103 14.73 -10.18 -6.40
CA GLY A 103 14.45 -9.03 -7.28
C GLY A 103 13.75 -9.42 -8.59
N GLU A 104 13.38 -10.68 -8.76
CA GLU A 104 12.64 -11.17 -9.91
C GLU A 104 11.17 -10.75 -9.87
N VAL A 105 10.60 -10.40 -11.02
CA VAL A 105 9.15 -10.18 -11.14
C VAL A 105 8.47 -11.53 -11.28
N VAL A 106 7.64 -11.87 -10.29
CA VAL A 106 6.96 -13.18 -10.16
C VAL A 106 5.57 -13.15 -10.78
N ASP A 107 4.92 -11.98 -10.75
CA ASP A 107 3.65 -11.73 -11.40
C ASP A 107 3.45 -10.22 -11.64
N THR A 108 2.59 -9.86 -12.59
CA THR A 108 2.25 -8.46 -12.89
C THR A 108 0.75 -8.34 -13.15
N SER A 109 0.11 -7.35 -12.55
CA SER A 109 -1.31 -7.09 -12.76
C SER A 109 -1.62 -6.57 -14.17
N GLY A 110 -2.89 -6.65 -14.54
CA GLY A 110 -3.43 -5.76 -15.57
C GLY A 110 -3.36 -4.28 -15.15
N PRO A 111 -3.64 -3.34 -16.06
CA PRO A 111 -3.75 -1.92 -15.74
C PRO A 111 -4.80 -1.66 -14.65
N ALA A 112 -4.47 -0.79 -13.70
CA ALA A 112 -5.34 -0.41 -12.61
C ALA A 112 -6.60 0.30 -13.13
N MET A 113 -7.77 -0.10 -12.62
CA MET A 113 -9.06 0.30 -13.17
C MET A 113 -9.69 1.49 -12.42
N PRO A 114 -10.33 2.45 -13.12
CA PRO A 114 -11.14 3.48 -12.48
C PRO A 114 -12.37 2.89 -11.78
N PRO A 115 -12.99 3.61 -10.83
CA PRO A 115 -12.57 4.94 -10.32
C PRO A 115 -11.63 4.87 -9.11
N TRP A 116 -11.21 3.66 -8.70
CA TRP A 116 -10.49 3.44 -7.45
C TRP A 116 -9.03 3.01 -7.64
N GLY A 117 -8.51 2.95 -8.86
CA GLY A 117 -7.16 2.42 -9.11
C GLY A 117 -7.04 0.94 -8.73
N ASN A 118 -8.12 0.15 -8.91
CA ASN A 118 -8.14 -1.25 -8.52
C ASN A 118 -7.17 -2.08 -9.37
N PHE A 119 -6.31 -2.85 -8.74
CA PHE A 119 -5.45 -3.84 -9.41
C PHE A 119 -5.72 -5.24 -8.88
N GLN A 120 -5.42 -6.23 -9.72
CA GLN A 120 -5.41 -7.63 -9.32
C GLN A 120 -4.38 -8.39 -10.16
N THR A 121 -3.60 -9.24 -9.49
CA THR A 121 -2.62 -10.16 -10.08
C THR A 121 -3.23 -11.55 -10.26
N GLU A 122 -2.62 -12.42 -11.07
CA GLU A 122 -3.00 -13.84 -11.15
C GLU A 122 -2.60 -14.60 -9.87
N GLY A 123 -1.63 -14.06 -9.14
CA GLY A 123 -1.23 -14.41 -7.79
C GLY A 123 0.22 -14.85 -7.68
N ILE A 124 0.74 -14.90 -6.46
CA ILE A 124 2.08 -15.37 -6.12
C ILE A 124 2.03 -16.76 -5.46
N PRO A 125 3.10 -17.56 -5.49
CA PRO A 125 3.16 -18.82 -4.77
C PRO A 125 2.76 -18.65 -3.29
N SER A 126 1.87 -19.52 -2.79
CA SER A 126 1.44 -19.56 -1.39
C SER A 126 2.58 -20.09 -0.52
N ASP A 127 3.32 -19.17 0.09
CA ASP A 127 4.39 -19.49 1.03
C ASP A 127 4.46 -18.38 2.08
N PRO A 128 4.18 -18.69 3.37
CA PRO A 128 4.27 -17.70 4.46
C PRO A 128 5.70 -17.25 4.75
N THR A 129 6.71 -17.98 4.26
CA THR A 129 8.12 -17.70 4.55
C THR A 129 8.80 -16.83 3.49
N VAL A 130 8.13 -16.58 2.36
CA VAL A 130 8.68 -15.81 1.25
C VAL A 130 8.03 -14.42 1.21
N PRO A 131 8.79 -13.35 1.50
CA PRO A 131 8.28 -12.00 1.37
C PRO A 131 8.32 -11.54 -0.10
N TYR A 132 7.25 -10.87 -0.52
CA TYR A 132 7.15 -10.22 -1.82
C TYR A 132 6.93 -8.72 -1.64
N LEU A 133 7.64 -7.92 -2.43
CA LEU A 133 7.41 -6.48 -2.52
C LEU A 133 6.45 -6.18 -3.68
N MET A 134 5.71 -5.09 -3.58
CA MET A 134 4.89 -4.58 -4.67
C MET A 134 5.59 -3.40 -5.33
N ARG A 135 5.77 -3.44 -6.64
CA ARG A 135 6.28 -2.33 -7.43
C ARG A 135 5.19 -1.80 -8.35
N ALA A 136 4.72 -0.58 -8.07
CA ALA A 136 3.81 0.12 -8.96
C ALA A 136 4.61 0.75 -10.11
N GLU A 137 4.18 0.50 -11.35
CA GLU A 137 4.86 0.92 -12.57
C GLU A 137 3.94 1.83 -13.39
N PRO A 138 4.45 2.99 -13.85
CA PRO A 138 3.68 3.85 -14.74
C PRO A 138 3.51 3.15 -16.11
N ALA A 139 2.31 3.25 -16.68
CA ALA A 139 2.00 2.69 -17.99
C ALA A 139 1.38 3.75 -18.92
N PRO A 140 1.39 3.54 -20.26
CA PRO A 140 0.72 4.44 -21.19
C PRO A 140 -0.77 4.61 -20.83
N GLY A 141 -1.23 5.86 -20.75
CA GLY A 141 -2.61 6.16 -20.34
C GLY A 141 -2.81 6.28 -18.83
N LEU A 142 -1.73 6.35 -18.05
CA LEU A 142 -1.80 6.65 -16.63
C LEU A 142 -2.49 7.99 -16.38
N SER A 143 -3.40 8.01 -15.41
CA SER A 143 -4.13 9.21 -14.99
C SER A 143 -4.33 9.21 -13.47
N VAL A 144 -4.27 10.39 -12.87
CA VAL A 144 -4.51 10.65 -11.45
C VAL A 144 -5.46 11.84 -11.35
N GLY A 145 -6.24 11.92 -10.26
CA GLY A 145 -7.09 13.07 -9.96
C GLY A 145 -8.58 12.85 -10.17
N ALA A 146 -8.97 11.85 -10.96
CA ALA A 146 -10.37 11.55 -11.31
C ALA A 146 -11.17 12.82 -11.70
N ALA A 147 -10.61 13.63 -12.61
CA ALA A 147 -11.11 14.97 -12.91
C ALA A 147 -12.56 14.99 -13.46
N ASP A 148 -13.02 13.89 -14.04
CA ASP A 148 -14.40 13.70 -14.48
C ASP A 148 -15.39 13.53 -13.31
N MET A 149 -14.91 13.09 -12.15
CA MET A 149 -15.70 12.90 -10.93
C MET A 149 -15.56 14.07 -9.94
N PHE A 150 -14.49 14.86 -10.08
CA PHE A 150 -14.17 16.01 -9.21
C PHE A 150 -13.75 17.21 -10.06
N PRO A 151 -14.73 17.90 -10.67
CA PRO A 151 -14.45 18.94 -11.65
C PRO A 151 -13.99 20.25 -11.00
N GLU A 152 -13.14 20.99 -11.71
CA GLU A 152 -12.54 22.24 -11.22
C GLU A 152 -13.60 23.34 -10.98
N GLU A 153 -14.68 23.37 -11.77
CA GLU A 153 -15.79 24.30 -11.58
C GLU A 153 -16.53 24.15 -10.25
N GLU A 154 -16.42 22.99 -9.59
CA GLU A 154 -16.95 22.73 -8.25
C GLU A 154 -15.94 23.09 -7.14
N GLY A 155 -14.79 23.69 -7.49
CA GLY A 155 -13.76 24.12 -6.55
C GLY A 155 -12.71 23.07 -6.24
N HIS A 156 -12.77 21.90 -6.88
CA HIS A 156 -11.78 20.85 -6.72
C HIS A 156 -10.49 21.18 -7.47
N ALA A 157 -9.45 21.64 -6.76
CA ALA A 157 -8.15 21.96 -7.36
C ALA A 157 -7.54 20.74 -8.07
N PRO A 158 -7.17 20.82 -9.37
CA PRO A 158 -6.69 19.66 -10.11
C PRO A 158 -5.39 19.11 -9.53
N ILE A 159 -5.21 17.79 -9.58
CA ILE A 159 -3.90 17.20 -9.28
C ILE A 159 -2.93 17.62 -10.39
N PRO A 160 -1.82 18.30 -10.07
CA PRO A 160 -0.85 18.74 -11.06
C PRO A 160 -0.36 17.56 -11.91
N ALA A 161 -0.40 17.75 -13.22
CA ALA A 161 -0.01 16.70 -14.16
C ALA A 161 1.52 16.57 -14.20
N GLY A 162 2.03 15.34 -14.15
CA GLY A 162 3.45 15.08 -14.26
C GLY A 162 3.78 13.60 -14.51
N PRO A 163 5.00 13.31 -14.99
CA PRO A 163 5.58 11.98 -14.94
C PRO A 163 5.50 11.35 -13.55
N TYR A 164 4.96 10.12 -13.53
CA TYR A 164 5.06 9.21 -12.40
C TYR A 164 6.22 8.24 -12.62
N TYR A 165 6.84 7.80 -11.53
CA TYR A 165 8.00 6.91 -11.55
C TYR A 165 7.65 5.58 -10.91
N ALA A 166 8.37 4.52 -11.29
CA ALA A 166 8.17 3.22 -10.67
C ALA A 166 8.57 3.30 -9.18
N THR A 167 7.67 2.84 -8.31
CA THR A 167 7.83 2.95 -6.85
C THR A 167 7.63 1.59 -6.22
N THR A 168 8.62 1.16 -5.42
CA THR A 168 8.55 -0.10 -4.66
C THR A 168 8.01 0.17 -3.27
N SER A 169 6.92 -0.48 -2.90
CA SER A 169 6.41 -0.44 -1.53
C SER A 169 7.25 -1.34 -0.64
N LEU A 170 7.86 -0.78 0.41
CA LEU A 170 8.81 -1.46 1.30
C LEU A 170 8.15 -2.31 2.38
N ARG A 171 6.81 -2.32 2.43
CA ARG A 171 6.04 -3.23 3.28
C ARG A 171 5.82 -4.54 2.53
N PRO A 172 6.55 -5.62 2.85
CA PRO A 172 6.39 -6.90 2.18
C PRO A 172 5.05 -7.55 2.51
N ILE A 173 4.62 -8.46 1.64
CA ILE A 173 3.51 -9.39 1.88
C ILE A 173 4.02 -10.83 1.84
N ALA A 174 3.39 -11.72 2.60
CA ALA A 174 3.62 -13.16 2.59
C ALA A 174 2.29 -13.88 2.31
N ALA A 175 2.26 -14.73 1.29
CA ALA A 175 1.04 -15.35 0.80
C ALA A 175 0.60 -16.55 1.65
N THR A 176 -0.05 -16.28 2.78
CA THR A 176 -0.50 -17.29 3.76
C THR A 176 -1.93 -17.77 3.51
N GLY A 177 -2.74 -17.01 2.78
CA GLY A 177 -4.19 -17.20 2.63
C GLY A 177 -4.68 -17.68 1.26
N THR A 178 -5.99 -17.55 1.01
CA THR A 178 -6.60 -17.83 -0.29
C THR A 178 -6.48 -16.65 -1.26
N GLN A 179 -6.31 -15.45 -0.74
CA GLN A 179 -6.21 -14.17 -1.44
C GLN A 179 -5.57 -13.14 -0.50
N CYS A 180 -4.83 -12.19 -1.07
CA CYS A 180 -4.32 -11.02 -0.36
C CYS A 180 -5.10 -9.81 -0.84
N LEU A 181 -6.06 -9.36 -0.03
CA LEU A 181 -6.93 -8.24 -0.36
C LEU A 181 -6.40 -6.94 0.24
N ILE A 182 -6.89 -5.81 -0.28
CA ILE A 182 -6.70 -4.47 0.29
C ILE A 182 -5.22 -4.10 0.40
N GLN A 183 -4.44 -4.50 -0.60
CA GLN A 183 -3.07 -4.02 -0.73
C GLN A 183 -3.07 -2.58 -1.24
N SER A 184 -2.09 -1.79 -0.84
CA SER A 184 -2.05 -0.37 -1.21
C SER A 184 -0.65 0.04 -1.63
N PRO A 185 -0.18 -0.44 -2.80
CA PRO A 185 1.08 0.01 -3.35
C PRO A 185 0.97 1.49 -3.75
N ALA A 186 1.98 2.26 -3.35
CA ALA A 186 2.09 3.67 -3.71
C ALA A 186 2.85 3.85 -5.02
N ILE A 187 2.51 4.89 -5.76
CA ILE A 187 3.30 5.43 -6.87
C ILE A 187 3.41 6.94 -6.71
N VAL A 188 4.59 7.51 -7.00
CA VAL A 188 4.85 8.94 -6.76
C VAL A 188 5.30 9.64 -8.04
N GLY A 189 4.97 10.92 -8.14
CA GLY A 189 5.26 11.77 -9.29
C GLY A 189 6.31 12.84 -9.02
N GLU A 190 6.74 13.53 -10.07
CA GLU A 190 7.62 14.70 -9.92
C GLU A 190 6.94 15.93 -9.31
N ALA A 191 5.61 15.99 -9.33
CA ALA A 191 4.87 17.12 -8.80
C ALA A 191 4.85 17.19 -7.26
N GLY A 192 5.40 16.20 -6.55
CA GLY A 192 5.52 16.18 -5.09
C GLY A 192 6.95 15.93 -4.59
N ALA A 193 7.17 14.99 -3.68
CA ALA A 193 8.43 14.94 -2.91
C ALA A 193 9.67 14.71 -3.79
N LEU A 194 9.55 13.96 -4.89
CA LEU A 194 10.67 13.76 -5.81
C LEU A 194 11.12 15.06 -6.50
N GLY A 195 10.17 15.93 -6.85
CA GLY A 195 10.46 17.27 -7.38
C GLY A 195 11.17 18.13 -6.35
N ALA A 196 10.64 18.17 -5.14
CA ALA A 196 11.21 18.90 -4.00
C ALA A 196 12.65 18.46 -3.71
N LEU A 197 12.86 17.13 -3.70
CA LEU A 197 14.15 16.52 -3.44
C LEU A 197 15.18 16.83 -4.54
N ALA A 198 14.75 16.76 -5.81
CA ALA A 198 15.62 17.10 -6.93
C ALA A 198 16.07 18.57 -6.87
N GLN A 199 15.18 19.47 -6.46
CA GLN A 199 15.49 20.88 -6.28
C GLN A 199 16.51 21.09 -5.15
N VAL A 200 16.24 20.60 -3.94
CA VAL A 200 17.13 20.85 -2.80
C VAL A 200 18.52 20.25 -3.02
N ILE A 201 18.62 19.04 -3.58
CA ILE A 201 19.92 18.43 -3.90
C ILE A 201 20.66 19.24 -4.97
N SER A 202 19.93 19.76 -5.96
CA SER A 202 20.54 20.61 -6.99
C SER A 202 21.15 21.87 -6.40
N GLU A 203 20.45 22.50 -5.46
CA GLU A 203 20.90 23.69 -4.76
C GLU A 203 22.10 23.41 -3.86
N GLU A 204 22.07 22.33 -3.07
CA GLU A 204 23.15 21.95 -2.17
C GLU A 204 24.44 21.57 -2.91
N THR A 205 24.32 20.82 -4.00
CA THR A 205 25.47 20.26 -4.72
C THR A 205 25.97 21.15 -5.85
N GLY A 206 25.18 22.15 -6.27
CA GLY A 206 25.41 22.95 -7.47
C GLY A 206 25.33 22.15 -8.78
N THR A 207 24.87 20.90 -8.74
CA THR A 207 24.72 20.02 -9.90
C THR A 207 23.25 19.84 -10.22
N SER A 208 22.83 19.98 -11.47
CA SER A 208 21.43 19.75 -11.84
C SER A 208 21.03 18.28 -11.63
N VAL A 209 20.13 18.07 -10.67
CA VAL A 209 19.46 16.80 -10.36
C VAL A 209 18.01 16.92 -10.81
N SER A 210 17.46 15.83 -11.36
CA SER A 210 16.07 15.77 -11.80
C SER A 210 15.35 14.62 -11.09
N PRO A 211 14.01 14.66 -10.98
CA PRO A 211 13.23 13.56 -10.42
C PRO A 211 13.51 12.24 -11.15
N ALA A 212 13.64 12.28 -12.48
CA ALA A 212 14.01 11.13 -13.29
C ALA A 212 15.39 10.55 -12.94
N SER A 213 16.39 11.39 -12.61
CA SER A 213 17.72 10.89 -12.22
C SER A 213 17.77 10.37 -10.78
N LEU A 214 16.82 10.77 -9.93
CA LEU A 214 16.60 10.18 -8.61
C LEU A 214 15.90 8.82 -8.72
N ALA A 215 14.96 8.68 -9.66
CA ALA A 215 14.19 7.47 -9.88
C ALA A 215 14.90 6.40 -10.73
N ASP A 216 16.00 6.74 -11.39
CA ASP A 216 16.74 5.81 -12.24
C ASP A 216 17.44 4.70 -11.43
N ALA A 217 16.83 3.52 -11.43
CA ALA A 217 17.38 2.33 -10.79
C ALA A 217 18.74 1.90 -11.35
N SER A 218 19.06 2.25 -12.61
CA SER A 218 20.34 1.87 -13.23
C SER A 218 21.54 2.63 -12.64
N SER A 219 21.28 3.76 -11.96
CA SER A 219 22.30 4.51 -11.23
C SER A 219 22.78 3.79 -9.97
N GLY A 220 22.02 2.80 -9.47
CA GLY A 220 22.27 2.13 -8.20
C GLY A 220 21.96 2.97 -6.96
N ARG A 221 21.46 4.20 -7.13
CA ARG A 221 20.97 5.05 -6.04
C ARG A 221 19.62 4.55 -5.58
N SER A 222 19.34 4.68 -4.28
CA SER A 222 18.01 4.44 -3.71
C SER A 222 17.47 5.72 -3.09
N VAL A 223 16.18 5.98 -3.32
CA VAL A 223 15.41 7.02 -2.64
C VAL A 223 14.24 6.33 -1.93
N ALA A 224 14.26 6.32 -0.60
CA ALA A 224 13.15 5.81 0.20
C ALA A 224 12.35 6.97 0.80
N LEU A 225 11.09 7.06 0.40
CA LEU A 225 10.11 8.00 0.91
C LEU A 225 9.41 7.35 2.12
N LEU A 226 9.62 7.92 3.30
CA LEU A 226 9.13 7.41 4.58
C LEU A 226 8.11 8.39 5.13
N TRP A 227 6.85 7.98 5.23
CA TRP A 227 5.80 8.86 5.74
C TRP A 227 5.20 8.28 7.01
N VAL A 228 5.33 9.02 8.12
CA VAL A 228 4.73 8.68 9.40
C VAL A 228 3.29 9.17 9.46
N TYR A 229 2.39 8.28 9.84
CA TYR A 229 0.97 8.52 10.04
C TYR A 229 0.61 8.37 11.52
N SER A 230 -0.44 9.06 11.94
CA SER A 230 -0.97 8.97 13.30
C SER A 230 -1.41 7.53 13.63
N PRO A 231 -1.58 7.21 14.93
CA PRO A 231 -2.22 5.96 15.34
C PRO A 231 -3.56 5.78 14.62
N SER A 232 -3.81 4.54 14.20
CA SER A 232 -5.00 4.20 13.43
C SER A 232 -5.70 2.99 14.04
N PRO A 233 -7.03 3.03 14.23
CA PRO A 233 -7.80 1.89 14.74
C PRO A 233 -7.85 0.73 13.74
N VAL A 234 -7.59 1.01 12.46
CA VAL A 234 -7.52 0.02 11.38
C VAL A 234 -6.22 0.27 10.62
N LEU A 235 -5.16 -0.42 11.04
CA LEU A 235 -3.83 -0.34 10.43
C LEU A 235 -3.96 -0.35 8.89
N ASP A 236 -3.21 0.54 8.24
CA ASP A 236 -3.15 0.66 6.78
C ASP A 236 -4.36 1.29 6.05
N ALA A 237 -5.48 1.54 6.74
CA ALA A 237 -6.67 2.14 6.12
C ALA A 237 -6.77 3.66 6.29
N PHE A 238 -6.47 4.21 7.47
CA PHE A 238 -6.53 5.66 7.71
C PHE A 238 -5.15 6.29 7.59
N LEU A 239 -5.05 7.40 6.86
CA LEU A 239 -3.78 7.98 6.44
C LEU A 239 -3.70 9.47 6.81
N PHE A 240 -3.81 9.78 8.09
CA PHE A 240 -3.53 11.12 8.63
C PHE A 240 -2.03 11.27 8.87
N PRO A 241 -1.33 12.16 8.14
CA PRO A 241 0.07 12.45 8.41
C PRO A 241 0.29 12.87 9.86
N SER A 242 1.39 12.43 10.46
CA SER A 242 1.80 12.86 11.80
C SER A 242 2.94 13.85 11.70
N GLY A 243 2.69 15.11 12.04
CA GLY A 243 3.69 16.18 12.05
C GLY A 243 4.56 16.20 13.30
N ASP A 244 5.58 17.07 13.30
CA ASP A 244 6.43 17.40 14.45
C ASP A 244 7.19 16.20 15.04
N ILE A 245 7.44 15.22 14.18
CA ILE A 245 8.34 14.10 14.46
C ILE A 245 9.71 14.51 13.96
N ALA A 246 10.77 14.35 14.75
CA ALA A 246 12.16 14.45 14.30
C ALA A 246 12.67 13.08 13.84
N ALA A 247 13.57 13.06 12.86
CA ALA A 247 14.16 11.82 12.37
C ALA A 247 15.68 11.91 12.19
N GLU A 248 16.35 10.79 12.46
CA GLU A 248 17.80 10.63 12.27
C GLU A 248 18.08 9.32 11.53
N THR A 249 19.11 9.31 10.69
CA THR A 249 19.53 8.11 9.94
C THR A 249 20.94 7.68 10.30
N THR A 250 21.19 6.37 10.34
CA THR A 250 22.52 5.80 10.54
C THR A 250 23.41 5.90 9.30
N ALA A 251 22.82 6.00 8.11
CA ALA A 251 23.53 6.15 6.85
C ALA A 251 22.63 6.73 5.74
N GLY A 252 23.24 7.20 4.66
CA GLY A 252 22.55 7.99 3.63
C GLY A 252 22.34 9.45 4.08
N THR A 253 21.64 10.22 3.25
CA THR A 253 21.26 11.60 3.55
C THR A 253 19.75 11.67 3.72
N LEU A 254 19.30 12.18 4.86
CA LEU A 254 17.89 12.34 5.18
C LEU A 254 17.45 13.79 4.93
N TYR A 255 16.34 13.93 4.21
CA TYR A 255 15.67 15.20 3.96
C TYR A 255 14.28 15.15 4.60
N ALA A 256 13.93 16.18 5.37
CA ALA A 256 12.54 16.36 5.78
C ALA A 256 11.76 16.93 4.60
N ILE A 257 10.59 16.36 4.34
CA ILE A 257 9.65 16.83 3.33
C ILE A 257 8.51 17.52 4.07
N ASP A 258 8.27 18.76 3.70
CA ASP A 258 7.20 19.58 4.24
C ASP A 258 6.26 20.03 3.14
N TRP A 259 5.15 20.63 3.55
CA TRP A 259 4.15 21.17 2.64
C TRP A 259 3.73 22.56 3.05
N ALA A 260 3.50 23.39 2.04
CA ALA A 260 2.82 24.65 2.18
C ALA A 260 1.86 24.83 1.01
N PRO A 261 0.80 25.66 1.15
CA PRO A 261 -0.10 25.94 0.04
C PRO A 261 0.67 26.34 -1.23
N PRO A 262 0.34 25.80 -2.42
CA PRO A 262 1.03 26.16 -3.65
C PRO A 262 1.10 27.68 -3.85
N GLY A 263 2.27 28.18 -4.19
CA GLY A 263 2.56 29.62 -4.31
C GLY A 263 3.08 30.29 -3.03
N SER A 264 3.10 29.62 -1.88
CA SER A 264 3.42 30.26 -0.59
C SER A 264 4.88 30.14 -0.14
N PHE A 265 5.62 29.11 -0.58
CA PHE A 265 7.00 28.89 -0.17
C PHE A 265 7.99 28.77 -1.37
N PRO A 266 9.18 29.40 -1.32
CA PRO A 266 10.19 29.25 -2.37
C PRO A 266 10.69 27.80 -2.48
N GLY A 267 10.79 27.30 -3.71
CA GLY A 267 11.29 25.93 -3.96
C GLY A 267 10.30 24.81 -3.63
N GLN A 268 9.02 25.16 -3.50
CA GLN A 268 7.94 24.19 -3.49
C GLN A 268 7.64 23.66 -4.90
N THR A 269 7.15 22.44 -4.97
CA THR A 269 6.58 21.82 -6.15
C THR A 269 5.15 22.31 -6.44
N GLU A 270 4.58 21.90 -7.58
CA GLU A 270 3.21 22.28 -7.95
C GLU A 270 2.15 21.76 -6.96
N MET A 271 2.39 20.62 -6.31
CA MET A 271 1.54 20.14 -5.21
C MET A 271 1.84 20.81 -3.86
N GLY A 272 2.84 21.68 -3.76
CA GLY A 272 3.17 22.44 -2.54
C GLY A 272 4.22 21.78 -1.63
N TYR A 273 4.80 20.64 -2.03
CA TYR A 273 5.86 19.98 -1.26
C TYR A 273 7.20 20.68 -1.46
N PHE A 274 7.98 20.81 -0.39
CA PHE A 274 9.36 21.27 -0.42
C PHE A 274 10.23 20.39 0.50
N ALA A 275 11.53 20.36 0.25
CA ALA A 275 12.47 19.53 0.99
C ALA A 275 13.48 20.41 1.71
N ILE A 276 13.80 20.05 2.95
CA ILE A 276 14.82 20.73 3.76
C ILE A 276 15.89 19.74 4.23
N PRO A 277 17.17 20.14 4.27
CA PRO A 277 18.25 19.26 4.70
C PRO A 277 18.22 19.05 6.22
N ALA A 278 18.06 17.79 6.64
CA ALA A 278 17.92 17.38 8.03
C ALA A 278 16.80 18.11 8.80
N GLY A 279 16.40 17.56 9.95
CA GLY A 279 15.45 18.20 10.85
C GLY A 279 14.11 17.49 10.98
N MET A 280 13.13 18.27 11.40
CA MET A 280 11.78 17.84 11.77
C MET A 280 10.82 18.18 10.64
N SER A 281 10.05 17.20 10.18
CA SER A 281 8.97 17.42 9.21
C SER A 281 7.67 17.71 9.95
N SER A 282 7.00 18.79 9.57
CA SER A 282 5.63 19.14 9.97
C SER A 282 4.58 18.17 9.43
N LEU A 283 4.96 17.25 8.53
CA LEU A 283 4.12 16.17 8.01
C LEU A 283 4.56 14.76 8.44
N GLY A 284 5.68 14.65 9.15
CA GLY A 284 6.35 13.36 9.39
C GLY A 284 6.77 12.67 8.09
N TYR A 285 7.00 13.43 7.03
CA TYR A 285 7.37 12.92 5.72
C TYR A 285 8.86 13.14 5.45
N TYR A 286 9.55 12.10 5.02
CA TYR A 286 10.99 12.08 4.88
C TYR A 286 11.43 11.42 3.58
N ALA A 287 12.54 11.89 3.03
CA ALA A 287 13.24 11.21 1.94
C ALA A 287 14.66 10.82 2.38
N LEU A 288 14.92 9.52 2.40
CA LEU A 288 16.25 8.97 2.61
C LEU A 288 16.91 8.69 1.26
N VAL A 289 18.00 9.39 0.97
CA VAL A 289 18.81 9.21 -0.25
C VAL A 289 20.06 8.41 0.08
N VAL A 290 20.19 7.25 -0.55
CA VAL A 290 21.31 6.33 -0.35
C VAL A 290 22.09 6.20 -1.66
N GLN A 291 23.37 6.56 -1.61
CA GLN A 291 24.26 6.45 -2.76
C GLN A 291 24.71 4.99 -2.97
N PRO A 292 25.06 4.60 -4.21
CA PRO A 292 25.61 3.27 -4.48
C PRO A 292 26.80 2.94 -3.58
N GLY A 293 26.83 1.73 -3.01
CA GLY A 293 27.93 1.26 -2.16
C GLY A 293 27.87 1.72 -0.70
N ALA A 294 26.79 2.36 -0.26
CA ALA A 294 26.51 2.61 1.15
C ALA A 294 26.34 1.30 1.95
N PRO A 295 26.39 1.34 3.30
CA PRO A 295 26.11 0.18 4.14
C PRO A 295 24.75 -0.47 3.79
N SER A 296 24.70 -1.81 3.84
CA SER A 296 23.47 -2.54 3.55
C SER A 296 22.42 -2.35 4.62
N ALA A 297 22.80 -2.36 5.90
CA ALA A 297 21.85 -2.13 7.00
C ALA A 297 21.70 -0.62 7.28
N LEU A 298 20.45 -0.15 7.27
CA LEU A 298 20.08 1.23 7.47
C LEU A 298 18.97 1.30 8.53
N THR A 299 19.09 2.25 9.45
CA THR A 299 18.04 2.57 10.42
C THR A 299 17.72 4.05 10.35
N VAL A 300 16.43 4.36 10.28
CA VAL A 300 15.90 5.71 10.56
C VAL A 300 15.12 5.64 11.86
N SER A 301 15.58 6.40 12.86
CA SER A 301 14.90 6.54 14.14
C SER A 301 14.03 7.79 14.13
N PHE A 302 12.89 7.72 14.82
CA PHE A 302 11.91 8.79 14.89
C PHE A 302 11.67 9.16 16.35
N VAL A 303 11.50 10.45 16.62
CA VAL A 303 11.15 10.98 17.94
C VAL A 303 9.99 11.95 17.75
N ASP A 304 8.85 11.63 18.34
CA ASP A 304 7.77 12.59 18.47
C ASP A 304 8.19 13.71 19.43
N THR A 305 8.22 14.95 18.95
CA THR A 305 8.64 16.11 19.74
C THR A 305 7.47 16.94 20.27
N LEU A 306 6.23 16.61 19.90
CA LEU A 306 5.04 17.31 20.38
C LEU A 306 4.54 16.68 21.67
N GLU A 307 4.29 17.53 22.66
CA GLU A 307 3.63 17.16 23.91
C GLU A 307 2.19 17.67 23.84
N ASP A 308 1.24 16.78 23.56
CA ASP A 308 -0.20 17.08 23.51
C ASP A 308 -1.01 15.95 24.15
N GLU A 309 -1.51 16.21 25.36
CA GLU A 309 -2.32 15.24 26.11
C GLU A 309 -3.68 14.93 25.45
N GLU A 310 -4.25 15.88 24.68
CA GLU A 310 -5.56 15.68 24.02
C GLU A 310 -5.45 14.68 22.87
N GLU A 311 -4.31 14.70 22.17
CA GLU A 311 -3.99 13.78 21.08
C GLU A 311 -3.24 12.50 21.56
N GLY A 312 -2.96 12.39 22.85
CA GLY A 312 -2.20 11.26 23.42
C GLY A 312 -0.73 11.23 23.01
N ARG A 313 -0.13 12.40 22.72
CA ARG A 313 1.27 12.57 22.32
C ARG A 313 2.18 12.80 23.55
N PRO A 314 3.46 12.40 23.51
CA PRO A 314 4.19 11.89 22.34
C PRO A 314 3.81 10.45 21.98
N TRP A 315 3.67 10.18 20.68
CA TRP A 315 3.49 8.84 20.15
C TRP A 315 4.82 8.10 20.01
N GLU A 316 4.76 6.78 20.10
CA GLU A 316 5.88 5.90 19.80
C GLU A 316 5.88 5.56 18.31
N VAL A 317 6.94 5.97 17.62
CA VAL A 317 7.10 5.68 16.18
C VAL A 317 8.14 4.56 16.02
N PRO A 318 7.77 3.41 15.44
CA PRO A 318 8.73 2.32 15.23
C PRO A 318 9.86 2.78 14.30
N PRO A 319 11.12 2.42 14.59
CA PRO A 319 12.23 2.76 13.70
C PRO A 319 12.06 2.04 12.36
N PHE A 320 12.38 2.72 11.27
CA PHE A 320 12.47 2.09 9.96
C PHE A 320 13.82 1.40 9.83
N PHE A 321 13.82 0.06 9.76
CA PHE A 321 15.02 -0.76 9.58
C PHE A 321 14.92 -1.57 8.29
N VAL A 322 15.99 -1.59 7.50
CA VAL A 322 16.07 -2.39 6.27
C VAL A 322 17.49 -2.87 6.00
N GLU A 323 17.62 -4.12 5.54
CA GLU A 323 18.88 -4.72 5.09
C GLU A 323 19.12 -4.47 3.58
N GLY A 324 18.99 -3.21 3.19
CA GLY A 324 19.29 -2.74 1.84
C GLY A 324 18.04 -2.23 1.14
N LEU A 325 18.14 -1.06 0.54
CA LEU A 325 17.06 -0.50 -0.26
C LEU A 325 17.18 -0.97 -1.71
N PRO A 326 16.07 -1.27 -2.40
CA PRO A 326 16.10 -1.49 -3.84
C PRO A 326 16.51 -0.19 -4.55
N PRO A 327 17.29 -0.26 -5.65
CA PRO A 327 17.61 0.92 -6.46
C PRO A 327 16.35 1.57 -7.05
N GLY A 328 16.37 2.89 -7.21
CA GLY A 328 15.23 3.69 -7.62
C GLY A 328 14.39 4.20 -6.45
N VAL A 329 13.10 4.43 -6.69
CA VAL A 329 12.19 5.00 -5.69
C VAL A 329 11.48 3.90 -4.92
N SER A 330 11.41 4.09 -3.61
CA SER A 330 10.66 3.25 -2.70
C SER A 330 9.79 4.10 -1.79
N PHE A 331 8.69 3.53 -1.30
CA PHE A 331 7.79 4.19 -0.38
C PHE A 331 7.44 3.26 0.77
N THR A 332 7.34 3.81 1.98
CA THR A 332 6.79 3.10 3.13
C THR A 332 5.95 4.02 3.98
N ARG A 333 4.90 3.43 4.56
CA ARG A 333 4.05 4.06 5.56
C ARG A 333 4.48 3.52 6.92
N LEU A 334 4.71 4.41 7.87
CA LEU A 334 4.99 4.07 9.25
C LEU A 334 3.83 4.56 10.09
N PHE A 335 3.30 3.71 10.96
CA PHE A 335 2.20 4.09 11.83
C PHE A 335 2.76 4.31 13.23
N ALA A 336 2.56 5.51 13.75
CA ALA A 336 2.81 5.81 15.14
C ALA A 336 1.84 5.01 16.02
N MET A 337 2.22 4.78 17.27
CA MET A 337 1.42 4.08 18.27
C MET A 337 1.25 5.00 19.48
N GLU A 338 0.09 4.93 20.12
CA GLU A 338 -0.08 5.58 21.43
C GLU A 338 0.96 4.99 22.40
N ALA A 339 1.58 5.85 23.21
CA ALA A 339 2.49 5.41 24.25
C ALA A 339 1.72 4.48 25.20
N SER A 340 2.06 3.19 25.17
CA SER A 340 1.37 2.22 26.02
C SER A 340 1.77 2.48 27.47
N PRO A 341 0.83 2.69 28.40
CA PRO A 341 1.17 2.64 29.82
C PRO A 341 1.75 1.25 30.10
N PRO A 342 2.72 1.11 31.02
CA PRO A 342 3.26 -0.20 31.38
C PRO A 342 2.09 -1.12 31.74
N GLU A 343 1.94 -2.24 31.02
CA GLU A 343 0.84 -3.18 31.23
C GLU A 343 0.83 -3.58 32.71
N GLU A 344 -0.24 -3.21 33.42
CA GLU A 344 -0.55 -3.89 34.68
C GLU A 344 -1.02 -5.29 34.29
N GLU A 345 -0.14 -6.29 34.39
CA GLU A 345 -0.52 -7.69 34.19
C GLU A 345 -1.70 -8.01 35.11
N ASN A 346 -2.92 -8.04 34.56
CA ASN A 346 -4.09 -8.57 35.25
C ASN A 346 -4.14 -10.08 34.99
N PRO A 347 -3.74 -10.93 35.95
CA PRO A 347 -3.65 -12.37 35.75
C PRO A 347 -5.01 -13.07 35.56
N TYR A 348 -6.11 -12.31 35.56
CA TYR A 348 -7.48 -12.80 35.39
C TYR A 348 -8.17 -12.29 34.12
N GLU A 349 -7.51 -11.45 33.32
CA GLU A 349 -8.08 -11.01 32.05
C GLU A 349 -7.93 -12.12 31.01
N GLU A 350 -9.05 -12.61 30.48
CA GLU A 350 -9.01 -13.56 29.37
C GLU A 350 -8.44 -12.83 28.14
N PRO A 351 -7.38 -13.36 27.49
CA PRO A 351 -6.84 -12.72 26.30
C PRO A 351 -7.95 -12.66 25.24
N ALA A 352 -8.30 -11.45 24.83
CA ALA A 352 -9.19 -11.27 23.70
C ALA A 352 -8.58 -11.98 22.48
N PRO A 353 -9.37 -12.73 21.69
CA PRO A 353 -8.85 -13.29 20.45
C PRO A 353 -8.34 -12.14 19.59
N PRO A 354 -7.14 -12.25 18.99
CA PRO A 354 -6.62 -11.20 18.14
C PRO A 354 -7.57 -11.00 16.95
N PRO A 355 -7.76 -9.76 16.48
CA PRO A 355 -8.50 -9.51 15.25
C PRO A 355 -7.86 -10.28 14.08
N ASP A 356 -8.68 -10.96 13.27
CA ASP A 356 -8.21 -11.72 12.11
C ASP A 356 -7.93 -10.77 10.94
N PHE A 357 -6.64 -10.46 10.73
CA PHE A 357 -6.14 -9.69 9.60
C PHE A 357 -5.43 -10.57 8.55
N GLY A 358 -5.68 -11.89 8.54
CA GLY A 358 -5.00 -12.83 7.63
C GLY A 358 -5.23 -12.52 6.14
N PHE A 359 -6.29 -11.77 5.80
CA PHE A 359 -6.56 -11.32 4.43
C PHE A 359 -5.60 -10.23 3.92
N LEU A 360 -4.88 -9.54 4.82
CA LEU A 360 -3.87 -8.54 4.47
C LEU A 360 -2.53 -9.16 4.09
N CYS A 361 -2.32 -10.46 4.36
CA CYS A 361 -1.11 -11.20 4.00
C CYS A 361 0.19 -10.53 4.49
N TYR A 362 0.22 -9.96 5.69
CA TYR A 362 1.48 -9.50 6.26
C TYR A 362 2.32 -10.71 6.72
N PRO A 363 3.66 -10.65 6.60
CA PRO A 363 4.53 -11.65 7.21
C PRO A 363 4.26 -11.75 8.70
N GLU A 364 4.26 -12.97 9.24
CA GLU A 364 4.30 -13.17 10.69
C GLU A 364 5.66 -12.67 11.20
N GLY A 365 5.62 -11.78 12.20
CA GLY A 365 6.79 -11.13 12.80
C GLY A 365 7.59 -12.03 13.74
#